data_AF-A0A351G4T4-F1
#
_entry.id   AF-A0A351G4T4-F1
#
_cell.length_a   1.000
_cell.length_b   1.000
_cell.length_c   1.000
_cell.angle_alpha   90.00
_cell.angle_beta   90.00
_cell.angle_gamma   90.00
#
_symmetry.space_group_name_H-M   'P 1'
#
loop_
_entity.id
_entity.type
_entity.pdbx_description
1 polymer ?
#
loop_
_entity_poly.entity_id
_entity_poly.type
_entity_poly.pdbx_seq_one_letter_code
_entity_poly.pdbx_strand_id
1 'polypeptide(L)'
;MFFFNHNSFVILSLFIWLVAVVALRQRGWPQPSWMILAGLAAVLAAAYFLFRPASATSTEAAEIRAKIGQGMPVLLEFQSQN
;
A
#
# COMPACT_ATOMS: atom_id res chain seq x y z
N MET A 1 -0.05 -14.96 5.55
CA MET A 1 0.59 -13.77 6.19
C MET A 1 1.12 -12.74 5.19
N PHE A 2 1.63 -13.12 4.01
CA PHE A 2 2.10 -12.16 2.98
C PHE A 2 1.01 -11.21 2.43
N PHE A 3 -0.22 -11.70 2.23
CA PHE A 3 -1.30 -10.90 1.61
C PHE A 3 -1.73 -9.70 2.47
N PHE A 4 -1.73 -9.88 3.80
CA PHE A 4 -2.07 -8.81 4.75
C PHE A 4 -0.98 -7.76 4.84
N ASN A 5 0.30 -8.14 4.80
CA ASN A 5 1.39 -7.17 4.89
C ASN A 5 1.49 -6.32 3.62
N HIS A 6 1.44 -6.96 2.43
CA HIS A 6 1.52 -6.24 1.15
C HIS A 6 0.33 -5.31 0.89
N ASN A 7 -0.87 -5.69 1.36
CA ASN A 7 -2.10 -4.91 1.15
C ASN A 7 -2.55 -4.15 2.42
N SER A 8 -1.74 -4.13 3.47
CA SER A 8 -2.07 -3.53 4.77
C SER A 8 -2.51 -2.07 4.61
N PHE A 9 -1.80 -1.31 3.78
CA PHE A 9 -2.12 0.07 3.47
C PHE A 9 -3.51 0.22 2.82
N VAL A 10 -3.84 -0.65 1.86
CA VAL A 10 -5.13 -0.61 1.14
C VAL A 10 -6.27 -0.98 2.09
N ILE A 11 -6.07 -2.02 2.89
CA ILE A 11 -7.05 -2.46 3.90
C ILE A 11 -7.30 -1.35 4.93
N LEU A 12 -6.24 -0.71 5.44
CA LEU A 12 -6.33 0.39 6.38
C LEU A 12 -7.03 1.62 5.76
N SER A 13 -6.68 1.96 4.51
CA SER A 13 -7.30 3.07 3.79
C SER A 13 -8.80 2.86 3.60
N LEU A 14 -9.21 1.64 3.21
CA LEU A 14 -10.63 1.28 3.11
C LEU A 14 -11.34 1.37 4.46
N PHE A 15 -10.69 0.91 5.53
CA PHE A 15 -11.25 1.00 6.88
C PHE A 15 -11.49 2.46 7.30
N ILE A 16 -10.49 3.34 7.14
CA ILE A 16 -10.58 4.77 7.45
C ILE A 16 -11.71 5.41 6.63
N TRP A 17 -11.78 5.11 5.34
CA TRP A 17 -12.80 5.66 4.45
C TRP A 17 -14.21 5.22 4.88
N LEU A 18 -14.39 3.94 5.22
CA LEU A 18 -15.66 3.39 5.65
C LEU A 18 -16.12 3.97 7.00
N VAL A 19 -15.20 4.15 7.95
CA VAL A 19 -15.47 4.84 9.22
C VAL A 19 -15.91 6.29 8.97
N ALA A 20 -15.25 7.01 8.06
CA ALA A 20 -15.62 8.38 7.71
C ALA A 20 -17.05 8.46 7.12
N VAL A 21 -17.41 7.54 6.23
CA VAL A 21 -18.77 7.45 5.65
C VAL A 21 -19.81 7.19 6.74
N VAL A 22 -19.55 6.25 7.65
CA VAL A 22 -20.48 5.91 8.74
C VAL A 22 -20.63 7.10 9.71
N ALA A 23 -19.54 7.76 10.08
CA ALA A 23 -19.56 8.92 10.97
C ALA A 23 -20.35 10.09 10.36
N LEU A 24 -20.15 10.37 9.07
CA LEU A 24 -20.91 11.38 8.32
C LEU A 24 -22.40 11.03 8.27
N ARG A 25 -22.74 9.75 8.07
CA ARG A 25 -24.13 9.28 8.04
C ARG A 25 -24.82 9.44 9.40
N GLN A 26 -24.13 9.13 10.50
CA GLN A 26 -24.67 9.29 11.86
C GLN A 26 -24.91 10.75 12.25
N ARG A 27 -24.10 11.68 11.73
CA ARG A 27 -24.23 13.12 12.01
C ARG A 27 -25.29 13.82 11.15
N GLY A 28 -25.87 13.12 10.18
CA GLY A 28 -26.78 13.66 9.17
C GLY A 28 -26.00 14.44 8.10
N TRP A 29 -25.89 13.88 6.89
CA TRP A 29 -25.05 14.40 5.80
C TRP A 29 -25.24 15.91 5.54
N PRO A 30 -24.32 16.80 5.99
CA PRO A 30 -24.36 18.20 5.58
C PRO A 30 -24.10 18.31 4.06
N GLN A 31 -24.67 19.30 3.37
CA GLN A 31 -24.60 19.39 1.90
C GLN A 31 -23.19 19.36 1.24
N PRO A 32 -22.06 19.73 1.90
CA PRO A 32 -20.73 19.50 1.32
C PRO A 32 -20.06 18.16 1.71
N SER A 33 -20.79 17.19 2.29
CA SER A 33 -20.24 15.89 2.74
C SER A 33 -19.45 15.14 1.67
N TRP A 34 -19.90 15.25 0.41
CA TRP A 34 -19.28 14.58 -0.72
C TRP A 34 -17.90 15.15 -1.07
N MET A 35 -17.68 16.47 -0.88
CA MET A 35 -16.36 17.09 -1.08
C MET A 35 -15.36 16.61 -0.03
N ILE A 36 -15.81 16.40 1.22
CA ILE A 36 -14.96 15.88 2.29
C ILE A 36 -14.56 14.43 2.00
N LEU A 37 -15.49 13.59 1.53
CA LEU A 37 -15.20 12.21 1.14
C LEU A 37 -14.29 12.13 -0.07
N ALA A 38 -14.49 12.99 -1.07
CA ALA A 38 -13.62 13.09 -2.24
C ALA A 38 -12.20 13.56 -1.85
N GLY A 39 -12.09 14.55 -0.97
CA GLY A 39 -10.82 15.02 -0.43
C GLY A 39 -10.09 13.94 0.35
N LEU A 40 -10.79 13.20 1.21
CA LEU A 40 -10.23 12.07 1.95
C LEU A 40 -9.73 10.96 1.00
N ALA A 41 -10.51 10.63 -0.03
CA ALA A 41 -10.09 9.66 -1.04
C ALA A 41 -8.83 10.12 -1.79
N ALA A 42 -8.75 11.40 -2.17
CA ALA A 42 -7.58 11.96 -2.83
C ALA A 42 -6.33 11.92 -1.94
N VAL A 43 -6.44 12.25 -0.66
CA VAL A 43 -5.33 12.17 0.31
C VAL A 43 -4.84 10.73 0.48
N LEU A 44 -5.76 9.78 0.65
CA LEU A 44 -5.40 8.36 0.77
C LEU A 44 -4.74 7.82 -0.50
N ALA A 45 -5.24 8.23 -1.68
CA ALA A 45 -4.62 7.88 -2.95
C ALA A 45 -3.22 8.48 -3.10
N ALA A 46 -3.04 9.75 -2.76
CA ALA A 46 -1.73 10.40 -2.78
C ALA A 46 -0.74 9.72 -1.82
N ALA A 47 -1.19 9.38 -0.62
CA ALA A 47 -0.40 8.63 0.35
C ALA A 47 -0.02 7.24 -0.19
N TYR A 48 -0.92 6.55 -0.90
CA TYR A 48 -0.57 5.28 -1.54
C TYR A 48 0.58 5.45 -2.54
N PHE A 49 0.51 6.44 -3.43
CA PHE A 49 1.58 6.65 -4.42
C PHE A 49 2.90 7.12 -3.78
N LEU A 50 2.84 7.87 -2.69
CA LEU A 50 4.04 8.36 -2.00
C LEU A 50 4.74 7.27 -1.17
N PHE A 51 3.96 6.40 -0.51
CA PHE A 51 4.48 5.40 0.42
C PHE A 51 4.53 3.97 -0.14
N ARG A 52 3.96 3.70 -1.32
CA ARG A 52 4.01 2.34 -1.90
C ARG A 52 5.47 1.97 -2.15
N PRO A 53 6.00 0.93 -1.48
CA PRO A 53 7.34 0.46 -1.77
C PRO A 53 7.39 -0.01 -3.23
N ALA A 54 8.41 0.44 -3.96
CA ALA A 54 8.68 -0.06 -5.30
C ALA A 54 8.76 -1.59 -5.22
N SER A 55 7.89 -2.27 -5.96
CA SER A 55 7.94 -3.73 -6.02
C SER A 55 9.30 -4.08 -6.62
N ALA A 56 10.11 -4.88 -5.91
CA ALA A 56 11.32 -5.45 -6.47
C ALA A 56 10.96 -6.06 -7.82
N THR A 57 11.55 -5.51 -8.89
CA THR A 57 11.11 -5.83 -10.25
C THR A 57 11.42 -7.31 -10.49
N SER A 58 10.54 -8.05 -11.15
CA SER A 58 10.76 -9.48 -11.46
C SER A 58 12.10 -9.73 -12.20
N THR A 59 12.60 -8.71 -12.89
CA THR A 59 13.94 -8.63 -13.50
C THR A 59 15.07 -8.86 -12.49
N GLU A 60 14.95 -8.30 -11.29
CA GLU A 60 15.97 -8.38 -10.23
C GLU A 60 16.09 -9.82 -9.70
N ALA A 61 14.96 -10.52 -9.55
CA ALA A 61 14.96 -11.94 -9.16
C ALA A 61 15.58 -12.86 -10.23
N ALA A 62 15.36 -12.56 -11.51
CA ALA A 62 15.97 -13.30 -12.63
C ALA A 62 17.49 -13.05 -12.71
N GLU A 63 17.92 -11.80 -12.49
CA GLU A 63 19.33 -11.42 -12.49
C GLU A 63 20.11 -12.02 -11.30
N ILE A 64 19.52 -12.03 -10.11
CA ILE A 64 20.07 -12.69 -8.93
C ILE A 64 20.20 -14.20 -9.18
N ARG A 65 19.18 -14.85 -9.74
CA ARG A 65 19.25 -16.29 -10.08
C ARG A 65 20.34 -16.59 -11.10
N ALA A 66 20.54 -15.72 -12.10
CA ALA A 66 21.62 -15.88 -13.07
C ALA A 66 23.00 -15.75 -12.43
N LYS A 67 23.21 -14.79 -11.51
CA LYS A 67 24.46 -14.61 -10.77
C LYS A 67 24.78 -15.79 -9.84
N ILE A 68 23.76 -16.35 -9.17
CA ILE A 68 23.90 -17.58 -8.37
C ILE A 68 24.28 -18.77 -9.26
N GLY A 69 23.64 -18.93 -10.43
CA GLY A 69 23.93 -20.00 -11.39
C GLY A 69 25.34 -19.93 -12.00
N GLN A 70 25.99 -18.77 -11.94
CA GLN A 70 27.37 -18.54 -12.40
C GLN A 70 28.41 -18.72 -11.28
N GLY A 71 28.00 -19.13 -10.08
CA GLY A 71 28.90 -19.30 -8.94
C GLY A 71 29.44 -17.99 -8.35
N MET A 72 28.85 -16.85 -8.72
CA MET A 72 29.22 -15.56 -8.13
C MET A 72 28.54 -15.40 -6.77
N PRO A 73 29.27 -14.96 -5.72
CA PRO A 73 28.66 -14.67 -4.44
C PRO A 73 27.73 -13.47 -4.59
N VAL A 74 26.43 -13.69 -4.31
CA VAL A 74 25.41 -12.65 -4.32
C VAL A 74 25.03 -12.34 -2.88
N LEU A 75 25.14 -11.06 -2.49
CA LEU A 75 24.64 -10.60 -1.21
C LEU A 75 23.12 -10.48 -1.30
N LEU A 76 22.40 -11.38 -0.64
CA LEU A 76 20.96 -11.33 -0.51
C LEU A 76 20.61 -10.65 0.81
N GLU A 77 20.28 -9.36 0.75
CA GLU A 77 19.71 -8.68 1.91
C GLU A 77 18.24 -9.04 2.02
N PHE A 78 17.94 -10.04 2.84
CA PHE A 78 16.58 -10.34 3.24
C PHE A 78 16.09 -9.23 4.18
N GLN A 79 15.37 -8.26 3.63
CA GLN A 79 14.65 -7.30 4.43
C GLN A 79 13.57 -8.04 5.24
N SER A 80 13.89 -8.34 6.50
CA SER A 80 12.93 -8.82 7.49
C SER A 80 12.01 -7.65 7.84
N GLN A 81 10.91 -7.52 7.11
CA GLN A 81 9.85 -6.56 7.46
C GLN A 81 9.23 -7.04 8.77
N ASN A 82 9.57 -6.35 9.86
CA ASN A 82 9.06 -6.57 11.21
C ASN A 82 7.70 -5.89 11.37
#